data_AF-A0A0E3BUE0-F1
#
_entry.id   AF-A0A0E3BUE0-F1
#
_cell.length_a   1.000
_cell.length_b   1.000
_cell.length_c   1.000
_cell.angle_alpha   90.00
_cell.angle_beta   90.00
_cell.angle_gamma   90.00
#
_symmetry.space_group_name_H-M   'P 1'
#
loop_
_entity.id
_entity.type
_entity.pdbx_description
1 polymer ?
#
loop_
_entity_poly.entity_id
_entity_poly.type
_entity_poly.pdbx_seq_one_letter_code
_entity_poly.pdbx_strand_id
1 'polypeptide(L)'
;MNVRKISKDMTYQAPIDDMLFCMKELAGLDATARLQGLEEVMPETAQACAKFTQIVIAPLNAAGGQNPAALADGSVSTLPGFKWAYLRLMEEGCSPPPLAAKVCPASARHAWKCSTAPA
;
A
#
# COMPACT_ATOMS: atom_id res chain seq x y z
N MET A 1 2.36 -18.16 28.79
CA MET A 1 2.61 -16.95 27.98
C MET A 1 1.76 -15.81 28.51
N ASN A 2 2.38 -14.69 28.88
CA ASN A 2 1.69 -13.51 29.38
C ASN A 2 1.72 -12.44 28.28
N VAL A 3 0.71 -12.44 27.42
CA VAL A 3 0.55 -11.45 26.35
C VAL A 3 0.21 -10.12 27.03
N ARG A 4 1.25 -9.34 27.32
CA ARG A 4 1.14 -8.03 27.96
C ARG A 4 0.20 -7.16 27.11
N LYS A 5 -0.86 -6.65 27.75
CA LYS A 5 -1.55 -5.38 27.49
C LYS A 5 -1.33 -4.81 26.08
N ILE A 6 -2.22 -5.17 25.14
CA ILE A 6 -2.42 -4.37 23.93
C ILE A 6 -3.14 -3.09 24.37
N SER A 7 -2.35 -2.04 24.57
CA SER A 7 -2.82 -0.72 25.01
C SER A 7 -3.56 -0.06 23.85
N LYS A 8 -4.88 0.06 23.97
CA LYS A 8 -5.84 1.11 23.53
C LYS A 8 -5.44 2.14 22.43
N ASP A 9 -4.64 1.80 21.43
CA ASP A 9 -4.36 2.59 20.22
C ASP A 9 -4.08 1.60 19.08
N MET A 10 -5.10 0.95 18.54
CA MET A 10 -4.94 -0.12 17.54
C MET A 10 -4.40 0.44 16.21
N THR A 11 -3.08 0.59 16.14
CA THR A 11 -2.33 0.72 14.90
C THR A 11 -2.24 -0.66 14.24
N TYR A 12 -2.39 -0.72 12.92
CA TYR A 12 -2.11 -1.94 12.17
C TYR A 12 -0.66 -2.34 12.40
N GLN A 13 -0.42 -3.63 12.69
CA GLN A 13 0.91 -4.21 12.78
C GLN A 13 1.01 -5.31 11.72
N ALA A 14 1.93 -5.14 10.77
CA ALA A 14 2.11 -6.13 9.70
C ALA A 14 2.81 -7.37 10.26
N PRO A 15 2.32 -8.59 9.97
CA PRO A 15 2.90 -9.86 10.43
C PRO A 15 4.11 -10.25 9.56
N ILE A 16 5.13 -9.38 9.54
CA ILE A 16 6.23 -9.49 8.58
C ILE A 16 7.05 -10.77 8.76
N ASP A 17 7.22 -11.24 9.99
CA ASP A 17 7.98 -12.46 10.28
C ASP A 17 7.30 -13.70 9.67
N ASP A 18 5.99 -13.83 9.85
CA ASP A 18 5.20 -14.93 9.27
C ASP A 18 5.18 -14.85 7.74
N MET A 19 5.04 -13.64 7.18
CA MET A 19 5.08 -13.45 5.73
C MET A 19 6.44 -13.82 5.15
N LEU A 20 7.54 -13.42 5.80
CA LEU A 20 8.90 -13.77 5.38
C LEU A 20 9.18 -15.26 5.52
N PHE A 21 8.68 -15.91 6.57
CA PHE A 21 8.76 -17.37 6.71
C PHE A 21 8.08 -18.07 5.53
N CYS A 22 6.83 -17.70 5.22
CA CYS A 22 6.11 -18.28 4.08
C CYS A 22 6.86 -18.06 2.75
N MET A 23 7.42 -16.87 2.53
CA MET A 23 8.15 -16.58 1.29
C MET A 23 9.46 -17.35 1.18
N LYS A 24 10.23 -17.47 2.27
CA LYS A 24 11.52 -18.15 2.27
C LYS A 24 11.38 -19.67 2.28
N GLU A 25 10.58 -20.20 3.19
CA GLU A 25 10.53 -21.64 3.48
C GLU A 25 9.49 -22.39 2.62
N LEU A 26 8.41 -21.73 2.21
CA LEU A 26 7.32 -22.39 1.47
C LEU A 26 7.29 -22.01 -0.01
N ALA A 27 7.51 -20.74 -0.35
CA ALA A 27 7.41 -20.25 -1.72
C ALA A 27 8.74 -20.27 -2.50
N GLY A 28 9.88 -20.44 -1.82
CA GLY A 28 11.19 -20.43 -2.45
C GLY A 28 11.56 -19.07 -3.04
N LEU A 29 11.64 -18.05 -2.18
CA LEU A 29 11.94 -16.66 -2.58
C LEU A 29 13.22 -16.56 -3.44
N ASP A 30 14.27 -17.32 -3.12
CA ASP A 30 15.53 -17.32 -3.87
C ASP A 30 15.38 -17.80 -5.32
N ALA A 31 14.47 -18.74 -5.57
CA ALA A 31 14.17 -19.20 -6.92
C ALA A 31 13.32 -18.17 -7.66
N THR A 32 12.39 -17.53 -6.97
CA THR A 32 11.51 -16.49 -7.51
C THR A 32 12.30 -15.26 -7.95
N ALA A 33 13.30 -14.84 -7.16
CA ALA A 33 14.16 -13.71 -7.47
C ALA A 33 15.00 -13.88 -8.75
N ARG A 34 15.14 -15.12 -9.25
CA ARG A 34 15.85 -15.43 -10.51
C ARG A 34 14.96 -15.31 -11.74
N LEU A 35 13.65 -15.13 -11.56
CA LEU A 35 12.71 -14.96 -12.65
C LEU A 35 12.80 -13.53 -13.19
N GLN A 36 12.73 -13.40 -14.52
CA GLN A 36 12.81 -12.12 -15.20
C GLN A 36 11.70 -11.17 -14.70
N GLY A 37 12.08 -9.98 -14.25
CA GLY A 37 11.17 -8.96 -13.75
C GLY A 37 10.82 -9.06 -12.25
N LEU A 38 11.43 -9.99 -11.50
CA LEU A 38 11.27 -10.15 -10.05
C LEU A 38 12.59 -10.04 -9.27
N GLU A 39 13.64 -9.51 -9.92
CA GLU A 39 14.99 -9.42 -9.36
C GLU A 39 15.06 -8.52 -8.11
N GLU A 40 14.13 -7.56 -7.99
CA GLU A 40 14.05 -6.61 -6.88
C GLU A 40 13.11 -7.05 -5.73
N VAL A 41 12.50 -8.24 -5.86
CA VAL A 41 11.57 -8.77 -4.84
C VAL A 41 12.36 -9.45 -3.72
N MET A 42 12.91 -8.62 -2.84
CA MET A 42 13.79 -9.03 -1.73
C MET A 42 13.09 -8.95 -0.36
N PRO A 43 13.55 -9.70 0.65
CA PRO A 43 13.04 -9.61 2.03
C PRO A 43 12.99 -8.19 2.59
N GLU A 44 13.99 -7.37 2.24
CA GLU A 44 14.15 -5.99 2.67
C GLU A 44 13.02 -5.11 2.12
N THR A 45 12.61 -5.36 0.87
CA THR A 45 11.46 -4.69 0.24
C THR A 45 10.18 -4.98 1.03
N ALA A 46 9.96 -6.25 1.43
CA ALA A 46 8.78 -6.61 2.22
C ALA A 46 8.78 -5.91 3.60
N GLN A 47 9.94 -5.80 4.26
CA GLN A 47 10.07 -5.10 5.53
C GLN A 47 9.84 -3.58 5.40
N ALA A 48 10.40 -2.95 4.37
CA ALA A 48 10.17 -1.53 4.07
C ALA A 48 8.68 -1.26 3.84
N CYS A 49 8.00 -2.10 3.06
CA CYS A 49 6.58 -1.97 2.79
C CYS A 49 5.69 -2.24 4.00
N ALA A 50 6.07 -3.17 4.86
CA ALA A 50 5.39 -3.37 6.15
C ALA A 50 5.45 -2.09 6.98
N LYS A 51 6.64 -1.49 7.13
CA LYS A 51 6.80 -0.24 7.88
C LYS A 51 6.03 0.93 7.27
N PHE A 52 6.10 1.10 5.94
CA PHE A 52 5.33 2.11 5.23
C PHE A 52 3.82 1.94 5.45
N THR A 53 3.32 0.72 5.36
CA THR A 53 1.90 0.43 5.57
C THR A 53 1.45 0.80 6.99
N GLN A 54 2.24 0.47 8.00
CA GLN A 54 1.91 0.78 9.40
C GLN A 54 1.92 2.28 9.70
N ILE A 55 2.86 3.03 9.12
CA ILE A 55 3.07 4.46 9.44
C ILE A 55 2.21 5.38 8.56
N VAL A 56 2.02 5.04 7.29
CA VAL A 56 1.39 5.94 6.30
C VAL A 56 -0.01 5.49 5.93
N ILE A 57 -0.19 4.19 5.64
CA ILE A 57 -1.47 3.69 5.10
C ILE A 57 -2.49 3.44 6.22
N ALA A 58 -2.08 2.74 7.27
CA ALA A 58 -2.99 2.33 8.34
C ALA A 58 -3.71 3.48 9.04
N PRO A 59 -3.07 4.63 9.33
CA PRO A 59 -3.77 5.76 9.96
C PRO A 59 -4.89 6.34 9.09
N LEU A 60 -4.78 6.23 7.75
CA LEU A 60 -5.79 6.74 6.82
C LEU A 60 -7.02 5.83 6.73
N ASN A 61 -6.93 4.57 7.16
CA ASN A 61 -7.98 3.58 6.94
C ASN A 61 -9.30 3.95 7.64
N ALA A 62 -9.23 4.29 8.93
CA ALA A 62 -10.43 4.66 9.69
C ALA A 62 -11.07 5.96 9.16
N ALA A 63 -10.23 6.97 8.89
CA ALA A 63 -10.68 8.25 8.37
C ALA A 63 -11.30 8.12 6.96
N GLY A 64 -10.76 7.23 6.11
CA GLY A 64 -11.28 6.95 4.78
C GLY A 64 -12.61 6.21 4.79
N GLY A 65 -12.84 5.34 5.79
CA GLY A 65 -14.14 4.71 6.02
C GLY A 65 -15.21 5.70 6.47
N GLN A 66 -14.83 6.72 7.26
CA GLN A 66 -15.74 7.77 7.73
C GLN A 66 -16.02 8.82 6.66
N ASN A 67 -15.04 9.11 5.81
CA ASN A 67 -15.15 10.08 4.72
C ASN A 67 -14.86 9.37 3.38
N PRO A 68 -15.84 8.63 2.84
CA PRO A 68 -15.66 7.89 1.61
C PRO A 68 -15.42 8.83 0.42
N ALA A 69 -14.82 8.29 -0.64
CA ALA A 69 -14.68 9.02 -1.89
C ALA A 69 -16.05 9.39 -2.47
N ALA A 70 -16.13 10.55 -3.10
CA ALA A 70 -17.35 11.04 -3.75
C ALA A 70 -17.10 11.33 -5.23
N LEU A 71 -18.11 11.10 -6.06
CA LEU A 71 -18.13 11.50 -7.47
C LEU A 71 -19.07 12.68 -7.61
N ALA A 72 -18.57 13.82 -8.08
CA ALA A 72 -19.35 15.01 -8.36
C ALA A 72 -18.85 15.67 -9.64
N ASP A 73 -19.75 16.07 -10.53
CA ASP A 73 -19.44 16.80 -11.78
C ASP A 73 -18.36 16.13 -12.65
N GLY A 74 -18.36 14.80 -12.69
CA GLY A 74 -17.39 13.99 -13.42
C GLY A 74 -15.99 13.90 -12.78
N SER A 75 -15.82 14.41 -11.56
CA SER A 75 -14.58 14.39 -10.80
C SER A 75 -14.73 13.57 -9.51
N VAL A 76 -13.73 12.75 -9.19
CA VAL A 76 -13.67 12.00 -7.94
C VAL A 76 -12.85 12.75 -6.90
N SER A 77 -13.40 12.94 -5.70
CA SER A 77 -12.70 13.46 -4.52
C SER A 77 -12.41 12.33 -3.53
N THR A 78 -11.27 12.42 -2.84
CA THR A 78 -10.84 11.46 -1.80
C THR A 78 -10.57 12.19 -0.48
N LEU A 79 -10.48 11.45 0.63
CA LEU A 79 -10.03 11.98 1.91
C LEU A 79 -8.67 12.72 1.75
N PRO A 80 -8.47 13.85 2.45
CA PRO A 80 -7.15 14.47 2.59
C PRO A 80 -6.04 13.47 2.96
N GLY A 81 -4.86 13.65 2.38
CA GLY A 81 -3.70 12.76 2.60
C GLY A 81 -3.68 11.49 1.73
N PHE A 82 -4.82 11.04 1.19
CA PHE A 82 -4.86 9.82 0.35
C PHE A 82 -4.02 9.95 -0.92
N LYS A 83 -4.08 11.11 -1.60
CA LYS A 83 -3.28 11.41 -2.79
C LYS A 83 -1.79 11.37 -2.49
N TRP A 84 -1.37 11.97 -1.37
CA TRP A 84 0.03 11.99 -0.96
C TRP A 84 0.52 10.58 -0.62
N ALA A 85 -0.26 9.81 0.14
CA ALA A 85 0.06 8.44 0.48
C ALA A 85 0.15 7.53 -0.74
N TYR A 86 -0.72 7.72 -1.75
CA TYR A 86 -0.67 6.99 -3.01
C TYR A 86 0.61 7.27 -3.80
N LEU A 87 1.04 8.54 -3.89
CA LEU A 87 2.30 8.89 -4.55
C LEU A 87 3.48 8.25 -3.83
N ARG A 88 3.49 8.28 -2.49
CA ARG A 88 4.53 7.62 -1.71
C ARG A 88 4.53 6.10 -1.89
N LEU A 89 3.37 5.46 -1.98
CA LEU A 89 3.28 4.03 -2.27
C LEU A 89 4.00 3.65 -3.60
N MET A 90 3.90 4.52 -4.61
CA MET A 90 4.59 4.32 -5.90
C MET A 90 6.10 4.58 -5.78
N GLU A 91 6.49 5.64 -5.07
CA GLU A 91 7.90 6.01 -4.89
C GLU A 91 8.68 4.98 -4.04
N GLU A 92 8.05 4.42 -2.99
CA GLU A 92 8.65 3.45 -2.07
C GLU A 92 8.71 2.02 -2.66
N GLY A 93 8.20 1.80 -3.88
CA GLY A 93 8.23 0.47 -4.53
C GLY A 93 7.28 -0.56 -3.90
N CYS A 94 6.33 -0.10 -3.07
CA CYS A 94 5.36 -0.97 -2.39
C CYS A 94 4.09 -1.23 -3.21
N SER A 95 4.05 -0.70 -4.43
CA SER A 95 3.18 -1.17 -5.49
C SER A 95 3.94 -2.15 -6.38
N PRO A 96 3.31 -3.23 -6.86
CA PRO A 96 3.97 -4.14 -7.79
C PRO A 96 4.53 -3.38 -9.02
N PRO A 97 5.70 -3.81 -9.56
CA PRO A 97 6.26 -3.27 -10.80
C PRO A 97 5.25 -3.41 -11.95
N PRO A 98 5.36 -2.61 -13.02
CA PRO A 98 4.27 -1.85 -13.62
C PRO A 98 3.10 -2.71 -14.12
N LEU A 99 2.24 -3.10 -13.18
CA LEU A 99 0.83 -3.37 -13.40
C LEU A 99 0.02 -2.08 -13.21
N ALA A 100 0.45 -1.17 -12.33
CA ALA A 100 -0.20 0.12 -12.10
C ALA A 100 -0.28 1.00 -13.39
N ALA A 101 0.74 0.94 -14.25
CA ALA A 101 0.75 1.70 -15.51
C ALA A 101 -0.15 1.09 -16.60
N LYS A 102 -0.45 -0.23 -16.53
CA LYS A 102 -1.25 -0.94 -17.55
C LYS A 102 -2.71 -1.15 -17.14
N VAL A 103 -3.01 -1.13 -15.85
CA VAL A 103 -4.33 -1.55 -15.33
C VAL A 103 -5.29 -0.39 -15.10
N CYS A 104 -4.86 0.88 -15.10
CA CYS A 104 -5.80 2.00 -15.00
C CYS A 104 -6.60 2.14 -16.31
N PRO A 105 -7.89 1.76 -16.36
CA PRO A 105 -8.65 1.80 -17.60
C PRO A 105 -8.81 3.26 -18.06
N ALA A 106 -8.90 3.47 -19.37
CA ALA A 106 -9.03 4.82 -19.95
C ALA A 106 -10.23 5.61 -19.39
N SER A 107 -11.28 4.90 -18.97
CA SER A 107 -12.45 5.45 -18.27
C SER A 107 -12.11 5.98 -16.88
N ALA A 108 -11.23 5.31 -16.14
CA ALA A 108 -10.76 5.76 -14.82
C ALA A 108 -9.83 6.96 -14.93
N ARG A 109 -9.07 7.14 -16.02
CA ARG A 109 -8.20 8.34 -16.22
C ARG A 109 -8.99 9.66 -16.22
N HIS A 110 -10.25 9.65 -16.64
CA HIS A 110 -11.11 10.84 -16.63
C HIS A 110 -11.74 11.10 -15.26
N ALA A 111 -12.13 10.04 -14.54
CA ALA A 111 -12.71 10.12 -13.20
C ALA A 111 -11.65 10.46 -12.14
N TRP A 112 -10.43 9.92 -12.29
CA TRP A 112 -9.21 10.25 -11.57
C TRP A 112 -8.43 11.37 -12.28
N LYS A 113 -9.12 12.41 -12.76
CA LYS A 113 -8.45 13.70 -12.94
C LYS A 113 -8.02 14.13 -11.55
N CYS A 114 -6.76 13.82 -11.20
CA CYS A 114 -6.11 14.17 -9.95
C CYS A 114 -6.27 15.68 -9.72
N SER A 115 -7.37 16.07 -9.10
CA SER A 115 -7.67 17.45 -8.74
C SER A 115 -6.50 17.95 -7.91
N THR A 116 -5.79 18.93 -8.46
CA THR A 116 -4.96 19.83 -7.69
C THR A 116 -5.91 20.82 -7.02
N ALA A 117 -6.48 20.44 -5.88
CA ALA A 117 -7.06 21.42 -4.98
C ALA A 117 -5.99 21.80 -3.94
N PRO A 118 -5.66 23.09 -3.78
CA PRO A 118 -4.64 23.55 -2.85
C PRO A 118 -5.23 23.71 -1.45
N ALA A 119 -4.48 23.24 -0.45
CA ALA A 119 -4.20 23.85 0.87
C ALA A 119 -3.58 22.77 1.76
#